data_AF-A0A7X9BX17-F1
#
_entry.id   AF-A0A7X9BX17-F1
#
_cell.length_a   1.000
_cell.length_b   1.000
_cell.length_c   1.000
_cell.angle_alpha   90.00
_cell.angle_beta   90.00
_cell.angle_gamma   90.00
#
_symmetry.space_group_name_H-M   'P 1'
#
loop_
_entity.id
_entity.type
_entity.pdbx_description
1 polymer ?
#
loop_
_entity_poly.entity_id
_entity_poly.type
_entity_poly.pdbx_seq_one_letter_code
_entity_poly.pdbx_strand_id
1 'polypeptide(L)'
;SLWGFKGYMLAGEGQVMPIQEIELYKGQIKENFLVKINSAEDRILPSGERDNWYTDISILEGGTEVHRQTISVNHPLTYKGITFYQSNFSPGAKFTIEMDGEKVPVSLQNRGGYYNFPGTHLIFYLAAMKVDPLEPVILYRVFDHNMQIDMGQLVLGESVSIADTYSVTFDGATAFTGLQVKADPGVWVVWLGCGLLILGLVLSFYWRPVRIAGFMDGDGPLTIGAYSGKFNMGAKEEFEKIVKELEA
;
A
#
# COMPACT_ATOMS: atom_id res chain seq x y z
N SER A 1 9.95 9.56 7.05
CA SER A 1 9.24 10.70 7.67
C SER A 1 9.75 10.78 9.09
N LEU A 2 9.58 11.89 9.85
CA LEU A 2 10.03 11.93 11.25
C LEU A 2 9.41 10.79 12.10
N TRP A 3 8.28 10.21 11.65
CA TRP A 3 7.53 9.20 12.42
C TRP A 3 7.02 7.99 11.61
N GLY A 4 7.20 7.98 10.29
CA GLY A 4 6.60 6.96 9.41
C GLY A 4 7.51 6.56 8.25
N PHE A 5 7.11 5.50 7.55
CA PHE A 5 7.89 4.92 6.45
C PHE A 5 7.06 4.68 5.19
N LYS A 6 7.76 4.58 4.07
CA LYS A 6 7.23 4.15 2.79
C LYS A 6 8.24 3.22 2.15
N GLY A 7 7.79 2.07 1.70
CA GLY A 7 8.60 1.12 0.97
C GLY A 7 7.77 0.31 -0.01
N TYR A 8 8.44 -0.65 -0.61
CA TYR A 8 7.88 -1.57 -1.58
C TYR A 8 8.41 -2.97 -1.31
N MET A 9 7.58 -3.97 -1.55
CA MET A 9 7.99 -5.35 -1.50
C MET A 9 7.45 -6.08 -2.72
N LEU A 10 8.26 -6.99 -3.25
CA LEU A 10 7.89 -7.88 -4.32
C LEU A 10 8.00 -9.29 -3.78
N ALA A 11 6.90 -10.01 -3.80
CA ALA A 11 6.77 -11.28 -3.10
C ALA A 11 6.10 -12.31 -4.00
N GLY A 12 6.68 -13.50 -4.07
CA GLY A 12 6.09 -14.65 -4.74
C GLY A 12 5.03 -15.34 -3.88
N GLU A 13 4.13 -16.08 -4.52
CA GLU A 13 3.21 -16.98 -3.83
C GLU A 13 3.95 -17.98 -2.93
N GLY A 14 3.45 -18.15 -1.71
CA GLY A 14 4.03 -19.00 -0.67
C GLY A 14 5.18 -18.34 0.10
N GLN A 15 5.70 -17.20 -0.36
CA GLN A 15 6.82 -16.52 0.28
C GLN A 15 6.40 -15.92 1.63
N VAL A 16 7.26 -16.07 2.63
CA VAL A 16 7.16 -15.45 3.95
C VAL A 16 8.36 -14.53 4.12
N MET A 17 8.12 -13.25 4.40
CA MET A 17 9.18 -12.26 4.56
C MET A 17 8.97 -11.43 5.82
N PRO A 18 10.04 -11.10 6.57
CA PRO A 18 10.00 -10.06 7.59
C PRO A 18 9.61 -8.71 6.99
N ILE A 19 8.78 -7.94 7.72
CA ILE A 19 8.39 -6.60 7.29
C ILE A 19 9.59 -5.64 7.12
N GLN A 20 10.74 -5.95 7.73
CA GLN A 20 11.95 -5.14 7.63
C GLN A 20 12.75 -5.39 6.36
N GLU A 21 12.49 -6.47 5.62
CA GLU A 21 13.17 -6.78 4.36
C GLU A 21 12.60 -6.02 3.15
N ILE A 22 11.58 -5.19 3.35
CA ILE A 22 11.04 -4.38 2.26
C ILE A 22 12.05 -3.31 1.80
N GLU A 23 11.96 -2.95 0.52
CA GLU A 23 12.74 -1.86 -0.06
C GLU A 23 12.22 -0.52 0.46
N LEU A 24 12.92 0.05 1.44
CA LEU A 24 12.55 1.33 2.03
C LEU A 24 12.96 2.51 1.14
N TYR A 25 11.98 3.32 0.75
CA TYR A 25 12.23 4.62 0.12
C TYR A 25 12.49 5.72 1.15
N LYS A 26 11.88 5.59 2.34
CA LYS A 26 11.97 6.59 3.41
C LYS A 26 11.58 5.98 4.75
N GLY A 27 12.27 6.38 5.82
CA GLY A 27 11.91 6.04 7.20
C GLY A 27 12.58 4.76 7.69
N GLN A 28 12.09 4.24 8.82
CA GLN A 28 12.55 3.00 9.43
C GLN A 28 11.35 2.22 9.94
N ILE A 29 11.47 0.90 9.98
CA ILE A 29 10.45 -0.04 10.46
C ILE A 29 10.91 -0.55 11.82
N LYS A 30 10.02 -0.52 12.81
CA LYS A 30 10.32 -0.98 14.18
C LYS A 30 9.61 -2.29 14.51
N GLU A 31 8.57 -2.60 13.75
CA GLU A 31 7.74 -3.78 13.85
C GLU A 31 8.49 -5.01 13.38
N ASN A 32 8.13 -6.18 13.91
CA ASN A 32 8.86 -7.44 13.68
C ASN A 32 7.92 -8.63 13.40
N PHE A 33 6.86 -8.38 12.64
CA PHE A 33 5.97 -9.44 12.15
C PHE A 33 6.40 -9.92 10.77
N LEU A 34 5.95 -11.11 10.40
CA LEU A 34 6.15 -11.66 9.06
C LEU A 34 4.93 -11.41 8.19
N VAL A 35 5.18 -11.24 6.90
CA VAL A 35 4.17 -11.14 5.86
C VAL A 35 4.26 -12.38 4.99
N LYS A 36 3.16 -13.11 4.88
CA LYS A 36 3.04 -14.27 4.00
C LYS A 36 2.11 -13.95 2.84
N ILE A 37 2.54 -14.25 1.61
CA ILE A 37 1.68 -14.23 0.44
C ILE A 37 1.13 -15.64 0.24
N ASN A 38 -0.16 -15.83 0.48
CA ASN A 38 -0.81 -17.14 0.29
C ASN A 38 -1.13 -17.38 -1.19
N SER A 39 -1.60 -16.36 -1.90
CA SER A 39 -1.85 -16.38 -3.35
C SER A 39 -1.80 -14.98 -3.94
N ALA A 40 -1.54 -14.91 -5.24
CA ALA A 40 -1.71 -13.70 -6.03
C ALA A 40 -2.37 -14.05 -7.36
N GLU A 41 -3.37 -13.27 -7.77
CA GLU A 41 -4.25 -13.58 -8.91
C GLU A 41 -4.46 -12.34 -9.77
N ASP A 42 -4.37 -12.52 -11.09
CA ASP A 42 -4.91 -11.59 -12.08
C ASP A 42 -6.28 -12.09 -12.53
N ARG A 43 -7.36 -11.45 -12.03
CA ARG A 43 -8.72 -11.87 -12.33
C ARG A 43 -9.25 -11.10 -13.54
N ILE A 44 -9.73 -11.86 -14.51
CA ILE A 44 -10.32 -11.33 -15.75
C ILE A 44 -11.80 -11.72 -15.77
N LEU A 45 -12.66 -10.76 -16.08
CA LEU A 45 -14.10 -10.98 -16.24
C LEU A 45 -14.37 -11.84 -17.49
N PRO A 46 -15.53 -12.52 -17.56
CA PRO A 46 -15.92 -13.25 -18.78
C PRO A 46 -15.94 -12.39 -20.06
N SER A 47 -16.09 -11.07 -19.92
CA SER A 47 -16.01 -10.09 -21.01
C SER A 47 -14.58 -9.88 -21.56
N GLY A 48 -13.55 -10.40 -20.88
CA GLY A 48 -12.14 -10.22 -21.23
C GLY A 48 -11.47 -8.99 -20.60
N GLU A 49 -12.23 -8.16 -19.89
CA GLU A 49 -11.68 -7.02 -19.13
C GLU A 49 -11.08 -7.50 -17.79
N ARG A 50 -9.98 -6.88 -17.36
CA ARG A 50 -9.42 -7.15 -16.03
C ARG A 50 -10.37 -6.63 -14.95
N ASP A 51 -10.77 -7.51 -14.04
CA ASP A 51 -11.51 -7.16 -12.82
C ASP A 51 -10.57 -6.43 -11.85
N ASN A 52 -9.59 -7.16 -11.31
CA ASN A 52 -8.60 -6.62 -10.39
C ASN A 52 -7.42 -7.59 -10.23
N TRP A 53 -6.36 -7.10 -9.59
CA TRP A 53 -5.33 -7.95 -9.01
C TRP A 53 -5.68 -8.22 -7.56
N TYR A 54 -5.70 -9.49 -7.18
CA TYR A 54 -5.98 -9.93 -5.83
C TYR A 54 -4.74 -10.54 -5.21
N THR A 55 -4.48 -10.23 -3.95
CA THR A 55 -3.45 -10.88 -3.14
C THR A 55 -4.06 -11.34 -1.84
N ASP A 56 -3.98 -12.64 -1.56
CA ASP A 56 -4.31 -13.18 -0.24
C ASP A 56 -3.07 -13.10 0.66
N ILE A 57 -3.12 -12.21 1.64
CA ILE A 57 -2.00 -11.86 2.50
C ILE A 57 -2.31 -12.23 3.95
N SER A 58 -1.34 -12.84 4.62
CA SER A 58 -1.38 -13.14 6.04
C SER A 58 -0.28 -12.42 6.79
N ILE A 59 -0.60 -11.91 7.99
CA ILE A 59 0.35 -11.38 8.95
C ILE A 59 0.60 -12.45 10.02
N LEU A 60 1.86 -12.78 10.25
CA LEU A 60 2.27 -13.76 11.25
C LEU A 60 3.05 -13.09 12.38
N GLU A 61 2.70 -13.39 13.63
CA GLU A 61 3.47 -13.01 14.82
C GLU A 61 3.83 -14.27 15.61
N GLY A 62 5.12 -14.44 15.95
CA GLY A 62 5.59 -15.65 16.63
C GLY A 62 5.30 -16.95 15.86
N GLY A 63 5.23 -16.87 14.52
CA GLY A 63 4.89 -18.00 13.64
C GLY A 63 3.39 -18.33 13.53
N THR A 64 2.52 -17.61 14.24
CA THR A 64 1.07 -17.80 14.19
C THR A 64 0.40 -16.77 13.30
N GLU A 65 -0.55 -17.19 12.45
CA GLU A 65 -1.38 -16.28 11.67
C GLU A 65 -2.30 -15.48 12.59
N VAL A 66 -2.07 -14.18 12.68
CA VAL A 66 -2.86 -13.26 13.52
C VAL A 66 -3.86 -12.43 12.71
N HIS A 67 -3.65 -12.33 11.40
CA HIS A 67 -4.54 -11.61 10.50
C HIS A 67 -4.40 -12.14 9.08
N ARG A 68 -5.50 -12.22 8.32
CA ARG A 68 -5.51 -12.61 6.92
C ARG A 68 -6.58 -11.83 6.18
N GLN A 69 -6.26 -11.31 5.00
CA GLN A 69 -7.21 -10.59 4.17
C GLN A 69 -6.81 -10.74 2.70
N THR A 70 -7.79 -10.87 1.82
CA THR A 70 -7.58 -10.67 0.39
C THR A 70 -7.64 -9.17 0.08
N ILE A 71 -6.54 -8.62 -0.42
CA ILE A 71 -6.45 -7.22 -0.86
C ILE A 71 -6.58 -7.12 -2.38
N SER A 72 -6.93 -5.92 -2.86
CA SER A 72 -6.93 -5.60 -4.29
C SER A 72 -6.65 -4.12 -4.51
N VAL A 73 -6.58 -3.68 -5.78
CA VAL A 73 -6.43 -2.24 -6.07
C VAL A 73 -7.59 -1.49 -5.42
N ASN A 74 -7.26 -0.53 -4.55
CA ASN A 74 -8.15 0.27 -3.68
C ASN A 74 -8.73 -0.42 -2.44
N HIS A 75 -8.44 -1.70 -2.19
CA HIS A 75 -8.88 -2.42 -0.98
C HIS A 75 -7.66 -2.91 -0.20
N PRO A 76 -6.92 -2.02 0.48
CA PRO A 76 -5.69 -2.38 1.17
C PRO A 76 -5.95 -3.08 2.51
N LEU A 77 -4.94 -3.77 3.03
CA LEU A 77 -4.90 -4.29 4.39
C LEU A 77 -4.20 -3.26 5.28
N THR A 78 -4.77 -2.94 6.44
CA THR A 78 -4.09 -2.14 7.46
C THR A 78 -3.94 -2.93 8.75
N TYR A 79 -2.70 -3.04 9.23
CA TYR A 79 -2.37 -3.73 10.47
C TYR A 79 -1.36 -2.92 11.28
N LYS A 80 -1.65 -2.67 12.56
CA LYS A 80 -0.81 -1.84 13.46
C LYS A 80 -0.39 -0.47 12.87
N GLY A 81 -1.28 0.16 12.10
CA GLY A 81 -1.01 1.45 11.45
C GLY A 81 -0.12 1.38 10.20
N ILE A 82 0.21 0.18 9.73
CA ILE A 82 0.91 -0.08 8.48
C ILE A 82 -0.11 -0.57 7.46
N THR A 83 -0.13 0.06 6.28
CA THR A 83 -1.05 -0.26 5.20
C THR A 83 -0.30 -0.87 4.02
N PHE A 84 -0.82 -1.99 3.52
CA PHE A 84 -0.33 -2.74 2.36
C PHE A 84 -1.27 -2.48 1.18
N TYR A 85 -0.74 -1.81 0.16
CA TYR A 85 -1.46 -1.48 -1.06
C TYR A 85 -1.01 -2.40 -2.19
N GLN A 86 -1.97 -3.02 -2.87
CA GLN A 86 -1.72 -3.70 -4.13
C GLN A 86 -1.18 -2.70 -5.15
N SER A 87 0.03 -2.94 -5.67
CA SER A 87 0.68 -2.03 -6.62
C SER A 87 0.87 -2.66 -8.00
N ASN A 88 1.27 -3.93 -8.08
CA ASN A 88 1.41 -4.63 -9.36
C ASN A 88 1.24 -6.15 -9.18
N PHE A 89 1.12 -6.82 -10.31
CA PHE A 89 1.11 -8.27 -10.43
C PHE A 89 2.08 -8.67 -11.53
N SER A 90 2.81 -9.77 -11.32
CA SER A 90 3.68 -10.35 -12.33
C SER A 90 3.54 -11.88 -12.32
N PRO A 91 3.29 -12.53 -13.46
CA PRO A 91 3.37 -13.98 -13.52
C PRO A 91 4.82 -14.43 -13.36
N GLY A 92 5.00 -15.69 -12.98
CA GLY A 92 6.31 -16.32 -12.86
C GLY A 92 6.22 -17.83 -13.00
N ALA A 93 7.38 -18.48 -12.84
CA ALA A 93 7.49 -19.93 -12.88
C ALA A 93 8.24 -20.45 -11.65
N LYS A 94 7.81 -21.60 -11.15
CA LYS A 94 8.49 -22.43 -10.16
C LYS A 94 9.38 -23.42 -10.88
N PHE A 95 10.59 -23.57 -10.36
CA PHE A 95 11.61 -24.46 -10.86
C PHE A 95 12.18 -25.29 -9.72
N THR A 96 12.60 -26.51 -10.04
CA THR A 96 13.47 -27.29 -9.19
C THR A 96 14.81 -27.38 -9.86
N ILE A 97 15.83 -26.84 -9.21
CA ILE A 97 17.22 -26.90 -9.66
C ILE A 97 17.91 -28.00 -8.90
N GLU A 98 18.43 -29.00 -9.61
CA GLU A 98 19.18 -30.11 -9.05
C GLU A 98 20.68 -29.95 -9.35
N MET A 99 21.50 -30.02 -8.30
CA MET A 99 22.96 -29.97 -8.35
C MET A 99 23.50 -31.01 -7.37
N ASP A 100 24.34 -31.94 -7.85
CA ASP A 100 24.94 -32.99 -7.01
C ASP A 100 23.93 -33.81 -6.17
N GLY A 101 22.71 -33.98 -6.69
CA GLY A 101 21.61 -34.68 -6.02
C GLY A 101 20.83 -33.86 -4.99
N GLU A 102 21.23 -32.61 -4.73
CA GLU A 102 20.46 -31.65 -3.93
C GLU A 102 19.44 -30.92 -4.80
N LYS A 103 18.19 -30.83 -4.34
CA LYS A 103 17.09 -30.16 -5.04
C LYS A 103 16.74 -28.85 -4.37
N VAL A 104 16.87 -27.77 -5.11
CA VAL A 104 16.60 -26.40 -4.66
C VAL A 104 15.38 -25.83 -5.39
N PRO A 105 14.27 -25.53 -4.68
CA PRO A 105 13.13 -24.87 -5.29
C PRO A 105 13.43 -23.39 -5.53
N VAL A 106 13.12 -22.89 -6.72
CA VAL A 106 13.36 -21.51 -7.14
C VAL A 106 12.11 -20.98 -7.83
N SER A 107 11.71 -19.74 -7.49
CA SER A 107 10.63 -19.05 -8.18
C SER A 107 11.18 -17.83 -8.91
N LEU A 108 10.95 -17.75 -10.22
CA LEU A 108 11.44 -16.66 -11.06
C LEU A 108 10.27 -15.88 -11.67
N GLN A 109 10.39 -14.56 -11.67
CA GLN A 109 9.44 -13.67 -12.33
C GLN A 109 9.57 -13.72 -13.85
N ASN A 110 8.45 -13.67 -14.55
CA ASN A 110 8.44 -13.55 -16.00
C ASN A 110 9.12 -12.25 -16.42
N ARG A 111 9.92 -12.29 -17.51
CA ARG A 111 10.63 -11.14 -18.09
C ARG A 111 11.59 -10.45 -17.12
N GLY A 112 12.42 -11.21 -16.42
CA GLY A 112 13.50 -10.61 -15.61
C GLY A 112 13.95 -11.42 -14.42
N GLY A 113 13.23 -12.48 -14.04
CA GLY A 113 13.68 -13.42 -13.02
C GLY A 113 14.88 -14.21 -13.52
N TYR A 114 15.90 -14.32 -12.67
CA TYR A 114 17.09 -15.11 -12.94
C TYR A 114 17.58 -15.85 -11.70
N TYR A 115 18.33 -16.91 -11.93
CA TYR A 115 19.01 -17.68 -10.90
C TYR A 115 20.51 -17.77 -11.25
N ASN A 116 21.35 -17.43 -10.29
CA ASN A 116 22.80 -17.62 -10.40
C ASN A 116 23.16 -18.98 -9.82
N PHE A 117 23.86 -19.81 -10.58
CA PHE A 117 24.32 -21.10 -10.08
C PHE A 117 25.50 -20.90 -9.13
N PRO A 118 25.40 -21.32 -7.85
CA PRO A 118 26.44 -21.08 -6.85
C PRO A 118 27.82 -21.59 -7.28
N GLY A 119 28.86 -20.78 -7.07
CA GLY A 119 30.24 -21.17 -7.42
C GLY A 119 30.57 -21.10 -8.92
N THR A 120 29.65 -20.61 -9.76
CA THR A 120 29.87 -20.45 -11.20
C THR A 120 29.53 -19.04 -11.69
N HIS A 121 29.77 -18.79 -12.98
CA HIS A 121 29.34 -17.58 -13.69
C HIS A 121 28.08 -17.81 -14.52
N LEU A 122 27.40 -18.95 -14.31
CA LEU A 122 26.20 -19.32 -15.05
C LEU A 122 24.97 -18.63 -14.46
N ILE A 123 24.14 -18.11 -15.36
CA ILE A 123 22.88 -17.45 -15.01
C ILE A 123 21.75 -18.04 -15.85
N PHE A 124 20.75 -18.60 -15.19
CA PHE A 124 19.50 -19.06 -15.82
C PHE A 124 18.46 -17.95 -15.76
N TYR A 125 17.95 -17.52 -16.90
CA TYR A 125 16.93 -16.47 -17.03
C TYR A 125 15.59 -17.05 -17.48
N LEU A 126 14.52 -16.64 -16.81
CA LEU A 126 13.17 -16.75 -17.35
C LEU A 126 12.92 -15.57 -18.31
N ALA A 127 13.14 -15.82 -19.60
CA ALA A 127 13.07 -14.80 -20.64
C ALA A 127 11.62 -14.40 -20.97
N ALA A 128 10.74 -15.40 -21.09
CA ALA A 128 9.32 -15.19 -21.31
C ALA A 128 8.51 -16.39 -20.83
N MET A 129 7.21 -16.17 -20.61
CA MET A 129 6.25 -17.19 -20.27
C MET A 129 4.93 -16.92 -21.00
N LYS A 130 4.38 -17.96 -21.60
CA LYS A 130 2.97 -18.01 -22.01
C LYS A 130 2.18 -18.56 -20.83
N VAL A 131 1.44 -17.69 -20.17
CA VAL A 131 0.58 -18.03 -19.03
C VAL A 131 -0.76 -18.52 -19.57
N ASP A 132 -0.73 -19.66 -20.25
CA ASP A 132 -1.95 -20.38 -20.63
C ASP A 132 -2.33 -21.30 -19.46
N PRO A 133 -3.57 -21.25 -18.93
CA PRO A 133 -3.99 -22.09 -17.82
C PRO A 133 -3.88 -23.60 -18.10
N LEU A 134 -3.93 -24.00 -19.37
CA LEU A 134 -3.94 -25.41 -19.77
C LEU A 134 -2.55 -25.91 -20.14
N GLU A 135 -1.74 -25.05 -20.78
CA GLU A 135 -0.43 -25.44 -21.33
C GLU A 135 0.58 -24.31 -21.12
N PRO A 136 1.09 -24.11 -19.89
CA PRO A 136 2.10 -23.10 -19.64
C PRO A 136 3.40 -23.51 -20.34
N VAL A 137 3.95 -22.58 -21.12
CA VAL A 137 5.24 -22.74 -21.79
C VAL A 137 6.14 -21.59 -21.39
N ILE A 138 7.37 -21.92 -21.05
CA ILE A 138 8.40 -20.91 -20.73
C ILE A 138 9.50 -20.90 -21.78
N LEU A 139 10.11 -19.74 -21.97
CA LEU A 139 11.35 -19.56 -22.70
C LEU A 139 12.45 -19.23 -21.70
N TYR A 140 13.50 -20.04 -21.69
CA TYR A 140 14.66 -19.81 -20.84
C TYR A 140 15.88 -19.40 -21.68
N ARG A 141 16.81 -18.70 -21.04
CA ARG A 141 18.14 -18.43 -21.60
C ARG A 141 19.19 -18.70 -20.53
N VAL A 142 20.34 -19.20 -20.94
CA VAL A 142 21.50 -19.37 -20.05
C VAL A 142 22.64 -18.50 -20.55
N PHE A 143 23.24 -17.77 -19.62
CA PHE A 143 24.41 -16.95 -19.86
C PHE A 143 25.58 -17.49 -19.06
N ASP A 144 26.77 -17.44 -19.64
CA ASP A 144 28.04 -17.51 -18.93
C ASP A 144 28.68 -16.13 -19.00
N HIS A 145 28.87 -15.49 -17.85
CA HIS A 145 29.17 -14.07 -17.74
C HIS A 145 28.11 -13.24 -18.50
N ASN A 146 28.46 -12.70 -19.67
CA ASN A 146 27.57 -11.91 -20.53
C ASN A 146 27.28 -12.59 -21.87
N MET A 147 27.82 -13.78 -22.11
CA MET A 147 27.62 -14.52 -23.35
C MET A 147 26.46 -15.49 -23.18
N GLN A 148 25.45 -15.39 -24.03
CA GLN A 148 24.39 -16.40 -24.07
C GLN A 148 24.98 -17.70 -24.61
N ILE A 149 24.90 -18.77 -23.84
CA ILE A 149 25.43 -20.08 -24.20
C ILE A 149 24.33 -21.10 -24.53
N ASP A 150 23.12 -20.90 -24.03
CA ASP A 150 21.99 -21.78 -24.29
C ASP A 150 20.64 -21.02 -24.25
N MET A 151 19.63 -21.59 -24.90
CA MET A 151 18.25 -21.12 -24.90
C MET A 151 17.33 -22.23 -25.38
N GLY A 152 16.17 -22.34 -24.74
CA GLY A 152 15.17 -23.32 -25.11
C GLY A 152 13.79 -22.97 -24.59
N GLN A 153 12.89 -23.94 -24.72
CA GLN A 153 11.55 -23.88 -24.15
C GLN A 153 11.39 -25.06 -23.20
N LEU A 154 10.56 -24.89 -22.17
CA LEU A 154 10.13 -25.99 -21.32
C LEU A 154 8.61 -25.96 -21.19
N VAL A 155 8.02 -27.15 -21.24
CA VAL A 155 6.62 -27.38 -20.83
C VAL A 155 6.57 -27.92 -19.41
N LEU A 156 5.37 -27.92 -18.81
CA LEU A 156 5.17 -28.35 -17.43
C LEU A 156 5.76 -29.75 -17.17
N GLY A 157 6.64 -29.86 -16.18
CA GLY A 157 7.30 -31.10 -15.77
C GLY A 157 8.53 -31.49 -16.60
N GLU A 158 8.87 -30.72 -17.63
CA GLU A 158 10.08 -30.95 -18.43
C GLU A 158 11.33 -30.45 -17.69
N SER A 159 12.44 -31.16 -17.89
CA SER A 159 13.74 -30.82 -17.34
C SER A 159 14.77 -30.62 -18.43
N VAL A 160 15.70 -29.69 -18.23
CA VAL A 160 16.86 -29.49 -19.10
C VAL A 160 18.16 -29.56 -18.32
N SER A 161 19.18 -30.17 -18.93
CA SER A 161 20.55 -30.19 -18.41
C SER A 161 21.30 -28.95 -18.86
N ILE A 162 21.83 -28.17 -17.92
CA ILE A 162 22.65 -26.99 -18.15
C ILE A 162 24.11 -27.31 -17.80
N ALA A 163 25.01 -27.10 -18.77
CA ALA A 163 26.44 -27.36 -18.65
C ALA A 163 26.78 -28.78 -18.11
N ASP A 164 25.94 -29.78 -18.45
CA ASP A 164 26.04 -31.18 -18.04
C ASP A 164 26.16 -31.44 -16.53
N THR A 165 25.87 -30.42 -15.71
CA THR A 165 26.07 -30.43 -14.26
C THR A 165 24.78 -30.13 -13.51
N TYR A 166 23.94 -29.25 -14.06
CA TYR A 166 22.72 -28.79 -13.40
C TYR A 166 21.50 -29.29 -14.14
N SER A 167 20.50 -29.81 -13.43
CA SER A 167 19.18 -30.08 -14.02
C SER A 167 18.19 -29.03 -13.57
N VAL A 168 17.51 -28.37 -14.51
CA VAL A 168 16.46 -27.39 -14.23
C VAL A 168 15.13 -27.95 -14.69
N THR A 169 14.22 -28.18 -13.74
CA THR A 169 12.86 -28.69 -14.01
C THR A 169 11.85 -27.57 -13.87
N PHE A 170 10.92 -27.45 -14.82
CA PHE A 170 9.82 -26.49 -14.72
C PHE A 170 8.62 -27.11 -13.99
N ASP A 171 8.37 -26.68 -12.75
CA ASP A 171 7.36 -27.27 -11.87
C ASP A 171 5.97 -26.66 -12.05
N GLY A 172 5.88 -25.46 -12.63
CA GLY A 172 4.61 -24.83 -12.98
C GLY A 172 4.56 -23.33 -12.79
N ALA A 173 3.43 -22.74 -13.15
CA ALA A 173 3.22 -21.31 -13.03
C ALA A 173 3.08 -20.89 -11.56
N THR A 174 3.52 -19.67 -11.28
CA THR A 174 3.32 -18.98 -10.01
C THR A 174 3.02 -17.52 -10.26
N ALA A 175 2.59 -16.83 -9.22
CA ALA A 175 2.38 -15.39 -9.27
C ALA A 175 3.32 -14.67 -8.30
N PHE A 176 3.62 -13.44 -8.65
CA PHE A 176 4.29 -12.45 -7.83
C PHE A 176 3.39 -11.24 -7.68
N THR A 177 3.41 -10.66 -6.49
CA THR A 177 2.67 -9.46 -6.15
C THR A 177 3.62 -8.38 -5.66
N GLY A 178 3.44 -7.18 -6.19
CA GLY A 178 4.12 -5.99 -5.71
C GLY A 178 3.21 -5.21 -4.77
N LEU A 179 3.67 -5.01 -3.55
CA LEU A 179 2.94 -4.29 -2.51
C LEU A 179 3.68 -3.01 -2.13
N GLN A 180 2.98 -1.88 -2.19
CA GLN A 180 3.47 -0.66 -1.57
C GLN A 180 3.09 -0.66 -0.10
N VAL A 181 4.07 -0.55 0.78
CA VAL A 181 3.87 -0.59 2.22
C VAL A 181 4.12 0.78 2.82
N LYS A 182 3.19 1.26 3.65
CA LYS A 182 3.22 2.63 4.15
C LYS A 182 2.72 2.72 5.58
N ALA A 183 3.38 3.55 6.39
CA ALA A 183 2.90 3.96 7.70
C ALA A 183 2.92 5.50 7.79
N ASP A 184 1.75 6.11 7.94
CA ASP A 184 1.59 7.56 8.04
C ASP A 184 0.90 7.99 9.34
N PRO A 185 1.61 7.97 10.48
CA PRO A 185 1.03 8.45 11.73
C PRO A 185 0.70 9.95 11.69
N GLY A 186 1.20 10.74 10.74
CA GLY A 186 0.88 12.16 10.62
C GLY A 186 -0.54 12.46 10.08
N VAL A 187 -1.28 11.45 9.62
CA VAL A 187 -2.62 11.66 9.04
C VAL A 187 -3.58 12.30 10.04
N TRP A 188 -3.49 11.96 11.34
CA TRP A 188 -4.33 12.59 12.36
C TRP A 188 -4.04 14.09 12.53
N VAL A 189 -2.79 14.52 12.33
CA VAL A 189 -2.40 15.94 12.41
C VAL A 189 -3.04 16.72 11.27
N VAL A 190 -3.08 16.13 10.06
CA VAL A 190 -3.75 16.73 8.91
C VAL A 190 -5.25 16.86 9.18
N TRP A 191 -5.91 15.81 9.70
CA TRP A 191 -7.32 15.87 10.07
C TRP A 191 -7.62 16.91 11.15
N LEU A 192 -6.75 17.03 12.16
CA LEU A 192 -6.84 18.07 13.17
C LEU A 192 -6.75 19.46 12.54
N GLY A 193 -5.80 19.68 11.63
CA GLY A 193 -5.67 20.92 10.88
C GLY A 193 -6.91 21.25 10.05
N CYS A 194 -7.42 20.28 9.30
CA CYS A 194 -8.67 20.43 8.54
C CYS A 194 -9.86 20.75 9.44
N GLY A 195 -9.97 20.07 10.58
CA GLY A 195 -11.02 20.33 11.57
C GLY A 195 -10.92 21.74 12.18
N LEU A 196 -9.72 22.21 12.48
CA LEU A 196 -9.47 23.56 13.00
C LEU A 196 -9.81 24.63 11.96
N LEU A 197 -9.52 24.38 10.68
CA LEU A 197 -9.93 25.28 9.58
C LEU A 197 -11.45 25.38 9.45
N ILE A 198 -12.15 24.24 9.48
CA ILE A 198 -13.63 24.23 9.45
C ILE A 198 -14.19 24.94 10.68
N LEU A 199 -13.64 24.67 11.86
CA LEU A 199 -14.03 25.34 13.09
C LEU A 199 -13.82 26.86 13.02
N GLY A 200 -12.65 27.31 12.55
CA GLY A 200 -12.35 28.72 12.35
C GLY A 200 -13.32 29.40 11.39
N LEU A 201 -13.71 28.70 10.31
CA LEU A 201 -14.72 29.19 9.37
C LEU A 201 -16.09 29.32 10.04
N VAL A 202 -16.51 28.32 10.83
CA VAL A 202 -17.77 28.37 11.59
C VAL A 202 -17.73 29.53 12.60
N LEU A 203 -16.67 29.66 13.38
CA LEU A 203 -16.51 30.78 14.32
C LEU A 203 -16.56 32.12 13.57
N SER A 204 -15.95 32.23 12.37
CA SER A 204 -16.00 33.47 11.59
C SER A 204 -17.40 33.87 11.13
N PHE A 205 -18.31 32.91 10.90
CA PHE A 205 -19.69 33.22 10.47
C PHE A 205 -20.67 33.34 11.63
N TYR A 206 -20.47 32.57 12.71
CA TYR A 206 -21.44 32.46 13.80
C TYR A 206 -21.04 33.24 15.05
N TRP A 207 -19.76 33.57 15.24
CA TRP A 207 -19.34 34.43 16.33
C TRP A 207 -19.72 35.87 16.00
N ARG A 208 -20.83 36.33 16.60
CA ARG A 208 -21.37 37.68 16.41
C ARG A 208 -20.86 38.58 17.54
N PRO A 209 -19.82 39.40 17.34
CA PRO A 209 -19.49 40.43 18.31
C PRO A 209 -20.55 41.54 18.23
N VAL A 210 -21.54 41.50 19.12
CA VAL A 210 -22.40 42.66 19.37
C VAL A 210 -21.69 43.53 20.40
N ARG A 211 -21.41 44.78 20.02
CA ARG A 211 -20.86 45.77 20.96
C ARG A 211 -21.99 46.69 21.39
N ILE A 212 -22.23 46.76 22.69
CA ILE A 212 -23.16 47.70 23.30
C ILE A 212 -22.32 48.76 23.99
N ALA A 213 -22.57 50.03 23.68
CA ALA A 213 -21.92 51.17 24.31
C ALA A 213 -23.00 52.14 24.78
N GLY A 214 -22.81 52.73 25.95
CA GLY A 214 -23.68 53.78 26.45
C GLY A 214 -22.87 54.95 26.98
N PHE A 215 -23.45 56.15 26.90
CA PHE A 215 -22.92 57.34 27.54
C PHE A 215 -24.03 58.01 28.35
N MET A 216 -23.65 58.57 29.49
CA MET A 216 -24.53 59.32 30.39
C MET A 216 -23.77 60.57 30.80
N ASP A 217 -24.41 61.73 30.71
CA ASP A 217 -23.83 63.02 31.07
C ASP A 217 -24.52 63.54 32.34
N GLY A 218 -23.83 63.50 33.48
CA GLY A 218 -24.38 63.84 34.80
C GLY A 218 -25.59 62.96 35.18
N ASP A 219 -26.63 63.57 35.75
CA ASP A 219 -27.94 62.94 36.03
C ASP A 219 -28.87 62.92 34.79
N GLY A 220 -28.31 63.11 33.59
CA GLY A 220 -29.05 63.12 32.34
C GLY A 220 -29.48 61.73 31.85
N PRO A 221 -30.29 61.66 30.78
CA PRO A 221 -30.78 60.39 30.25
C PRO A 221 -29.64 59.52 29.71
N LEU A 222 -29.67 58.22 30.04
CA LEU A 222 -28.75 57.21 29.52
C LEU A 222 -28.99 56.99 28.02
N THR A 223 -28.00 57.28 27.19
CA THR A 223 -28.05 56.96 25.75
C THR A 223 -27.26 55.69 25.49
N ILE A 224 -27.90 54.66 24.92
CA ILE A 224 -27.27 53.38 24.57
C ILE A 224 -27.37 53.15 23.07
N GLY A 225 -26.30 52.64 22.46
CA GLY A 225 -26.28 52.16 21.09
C GLY A 225 -25.65 50.77 21.00
N ALA A 226 -26.12 49.98 20.04
CA ALA A 226 -25.53 48.70 19.69
C ALA A 226 -24.95 48.73 18.27
N TYR A 227 -23.76 48.18 18.12
CA TYR A 227 -23.13 47.90 16.84
C TYR A 227 -23.04 46.39 16.64
N SER A 228 -23.81 45.88 15.68
CA SER A 228 -23.69 44.52 15.16
C SER A 228 -23.12 44.64 13.75
N GLY A 229 -21.95 44.05 13.49
CA GLY A 229 -21.16 44.28 12.27
C GLY A 229 -21.90 43.96 10.95
N LYS A 230 -21.64 42.80 10.34
CA LYS A 230 -22.18 42.43 9.02
C LYS A 230 -23.51 41.66 9.07
N PHE A 231 -23.95 41.23 10.25
CA PHE A 231 -25.15 40.39 10.42
C PHE A 231 -26.14 41.08 11.36
N ASN A 232 -27.26 41.56 10.81
CA ASN A 232 -28.25 42.39 11.53
C ASN A 232 -29.53 41.61 11.90
N MET A 233 -29.62 40.32 11.56
CA MET A 233 -30.82 39.52 11.81
C MET A 233 -30.88 39.08 13.28
N GLY A 234 -31.91 39.54 14.02
CA GLY A 234 -32.13 39.26 15.45
C GLY A 234 -31.42 40.20 16.43
N ALA A 235 -30.40 40.95 16.00
CA ALA A 235 -29.63 41.86 16.87
C ALA A 235 -30.48 43.01 17.43
N LYS A 236 -31.48 43.47 16.67
CA LYS A 236 -32.43 44.49 17.13
C LYS A 236 -33.34 43.97 18.24
N GLU A 237 -33.87 42.76 18.11
CA GLU A 237 -34.75 42.14 19.11
C GLU A 237 -33.99 41.86 20.42
N GLU A 238 -32.74 41.37 20.32
CA GLU A 238 -31.87 41.20 21.49
C GLU A 238 -31.53 42.54 22.15
N PHE A 239 -31.25 43.58 21.37
CA PHE A 239 -30.99 44.93 21.91
C PHE A 239 -32.22 45.53 22.59
N GLU A 240 -33.40 45.45 21.96
CA GLU A 240 -34.65 45.92 22.56
C GLU A 240 -34.98 45.18 23.86
N LYS A 241 -34.66 43.87 23.94
CA LYS A 241 -34.79 43.12 25.18
C LYS A 241 -33.88 43.66 26.29
N ILE A 242 -32.62 43.96 25.97
CA ILE A 242 -31.66 44.54 26.94
C ILE A 242 -32.12 45.93 27.40
N VAL A 243 -32.60 46.78 26.49
CA VAL A 243 -33.15 48.10 26.85
C VAL A 243 -34.33 47.95 27.80
N LYS A 244 -35.25 47.03 27.51
CA LYS A 244 -36.41 46.77 28.37
C LYS A 244 -36.03 46.25 29.76
N GLU A 245 -34.97 45.44 29.87
CA GLU A 245 -34.44 45.00 31.16
C GLU A 245 -33.77 46.14 31.96
N LEU A 246 -33.22 47.16 31.29
CA LEU A 246 -32.63 48.33 31.93
C LEU A 246 -33.66 49.40 32.34
N GLU A 247 -34.84 49.41 31.70
CA GLU A 247 -35.96 50.28 32.06
C GLU A 247 -36.83 49.73 33.21
N ALA A 248 -36.66 48.44 33.57
CA ALA A 248 -37.40 47.74 34.62
C ALA A 248 -36.75 47.89 36.00
#